data_AF-F0QZF3-F1
#
_entry.id   AF-F0QZF3-F1
#
_cell.length_a   1.000
_cell.length_b   1.000
_cell.length_c   1.000
_cell.angle_alpha   90.00
_cell.angle_beta   90.00
_cell.angle_gamma   90.00
#
_symmetry.space_group_name_H-M   'P 1'
#
loop_
_entity.id
_entity.type
_entity.pdbx_description
1 polymer ?
#
loop_
_entity_poly.entity_id
_entity_poly.type
_entity_poly.pdbx_seq_one_letter_code
_entity_poly.pdbx_strand_id
1 'polypeptide(L)'
;MKKLKNAMKRIVGAVLYKVAMLAILLVSGPAALMAQNTAGDYTAGTNALTTVAEEIAKYVPIMVKLCYAIAGVVAIVGAISVYIAMNNEEQDVKKKIMMVVGACIFLIAAAQALPLFFGIGG
;
A
#
# COMPACT_ATOMS: atom_id res chain seq x y z
N MET A 1 -24.07 -40.41 -59.91
CA MET A 1 -23.17 -40.41 -58.72
C MET A 1 -22.28 -39.17 -58.54
N LYS A 2 -21.81 -38.48 -59.60
CA LYS A 2 -20.90 -37.31 -59.49
C LYS A 2 -21.55 -36.05 -58.85
N LYS A 3 -22.84 -35.81 -59.11
CA LYS A 3 -23.59 -34.66 -58.56
C LYS A 3 -23.73 -34.72 -57.03
N LEU A 4 -23.95 -35.92 -56.49
CA LEU A 4 -24.08 -36.16 -55.04
C LEU A 4 -22.74 -35.95 -54.31
N LYS A 5 -21.63 -36.41 -54.89
CA LYS A 5 -20.27 -36.18 -54.34
C LYS A 5 -19.90 -34.69 -54.30
N ASN A 6 -20.30 -33.92 -55.31
CA ASN A 6 -20.05 -32.47 -55.35
C ASN A 6 -20.94 -31.71 -54.36
N ALA A 7 -22.20 -32.11 -54.18
CA ALA A 7 -23.06 -31.53 -53.15
C ALA A 7 -22.51 -31.80 -51.73
N MET A 8 -22.07 -33.03 -51.48
CA MET A 8 -21.47 -33.42 -50.20
C MET A 8 -20.17 -32.67 -49.90
N LYS A 9 -19.28 -32.50 -50.90
CA LYS A 9 -18.06 -31.67 -50.74
C LYS A 9 -18.36 -30.21 -50.40
N ARG A 10 -19.43 -29.62 -50.95
CA ARG A 10 -19.84 -28.24 -50.65
C ARG A 10 -20.38 -28.09 -49.23
N ILE A 11 -21.16 -29.06 -48.76
CA ILE A 11 -21.69 -29.07 -47.39
C ILE A 11 -20.54 -29.24 -46.39
N VAL A 12 -19.63 -30.19 -46.63
CA VAL A 12 -18.47 -30.42 -45.77
C VAL A 12 -17.56 -29.19 -45.72
N GLY A 13 -17.32 -28.52 -46.86
CA GLY A 13 -16.55 -27.27 -46.89
C GLY A 13 -17.20 -26.12 -46.12
N ALA A 14 -18.53 -25.97 -46.21
CA ALA A 14 -19.26 -24.94 -45.47
C ALA A 14 -19.29 -25.21 -43.97
N VAL A 15 -19.43 -26.48 -43.55
CA VAL A 15 -19.35 -26.88 -42.14
C VAL A 15 -17.93 -26.66 -41.61
N LEU A 16 -16.90 -27.03 -42.38
CA LEU A 16 -15.51 -26.83 -42.00
C LEU A 16 -15.16 -25.34 -41.84
N TYR A 17 -15.68 -24.47 -42.71
CA TYR A 17 -15.50 -23.02 -42.61
C TYR A 17 -16.17 -22.44 -41.35
N LYS A 18 -17.38 -22.90 -41.02
CA LYS A 18 -18.09 -22.48 -39.79
C LYS A 18 -17.39 -22.98 -38.53
N VAL A 19 -16.88 -24.21 -38.53
CA VAL A 19 -16.10 -24.77 -37.41
C VAL A 19 -14.76 -24.05 -37.27
N ALA A 20 -14.10 -23.71 -38.38
CA ALA A 20 -12.86 -22.94 -38.36
C ALA A 20 -13.09 -21.52 -37.81
N MET A 21 -14.17 -20.83 -38.20
CA MET A 21 -14.53 -19.54 -37.62
C MET A 21 -14.86 -19.62 -36.13
N LEU A 22 -15.59 -20.66 -35.71
CA LEU A 22 -15.89 -20.89 -34.28
C LEU A 22 -14.61 -21.16 -33.47
N ALA A 23 -13.67 -21.93 -34.03
CA ALA A 23 -12.39 -22.23 -33.40
C ALA A 23 -11.50 -20.99 -33.29
N ILE A 24 -11.46 -20.14 -34.33
CA ILE A 24 -10.73 -18.86 -34.30
C ILE A 24 -11.31 -17.93 -33.23
N LEU A 25 -12.64 -17.89 -33.08
CA LEU A 25 -13.33 -17.09 -32.07
C LEU A 25 -13.11 -17.60 -30.64
N LEU A 26 -13.03 -18.92 -30.45
CA LEU A 26 -12.71 -19.54 -29.16
C LEU A 26 -11.23 -19.33 -28.75
N VAL A 27 -10.32 -19.29 -29.73
CA VAL A 27 -8.89 -19.03 -29.50
C VAL A 27 -8.59 -17.55 -29.24
N SER A 28 -9.42 -16.62 -29.75
CA SER A 28 -9.33 -15.19 -29.43
C SER A 28 -10.10 -14.77 -28.17
N GLY A 29 -10.93 -15.66 -27.62
CA GLY A 29 -11.68 -15.48 -26.37
C GLY A 29 -10.85 -15.07 -25.13
N PRO A 30 -9.61 -15.55 -24.92
CA PRO A 30 -8.81 -15.14 -23.78
C PRO A 30 -8.42 -13.65 -23.78
N ALA A 31 -8.34 -13.01 -24.96
CA ALA A 31 -8.02 -11.59 -25.06
C ALA A 31 -9.25 -10.69 -24.83
N ALA A 32 -10.45 -11.16 -25.20
CA ALA A 32 -11.69 -10.42 -25.02
C ALA A 32 -12.20 -10.45 -23.56
N LEU A 33 -11.96 -11.54 -22.83
CA LEU A 33 -12.30 -11.64 -21.41
C LEU A 33 -11.41 -10.76 -20.52
N MET A 34 -10.17 -10.48 -20.94
CA MET A 34 -9.25 -9.58 -20.24
C MET A 34 -9.52 -8.09 -20.56
N ALA A 35 -10.40 -7.79 -21.51
CA ALA A 35 -10.67 -6.42 -21.99
C ALA A 35 -12.00 -5.82 -21.48
N GLN A 36 -12.79 -6.54 -20.67
CA GLN A 36 -14.07 -6.04 -20.16
C GLN A 36 -13.95 -5.13 -18.91
N ASN A 37 -12.76 -4.90 -18.36
CA ASN A 37 -12.59 -4.13 -17.12
C ASN A 37 -11.86 -2.78 -17.32
N THR A 38 -12.29 -1.96 -18.28
CA THR A 38 -11.72 -0.59 -18.45
C THR A 38 -12.78 0.52 -18.46
N ALA A 39 -14.00 0.24 -18.01
CA ALA A 39 -15.02 1.28 -17.84
C ALA A 39 -15.78 1.09 -16.51
N GLY A 40 -15.15 1.49 -15.41
CA GLY A 40 -15.83 1.68 -14.12
C GLY A 40 -15.49 0.70 -12.99
N ASP A 41 -14.57 -0.26 -13.20
CA ASP A 41 -14.16 -1.17 -12.12
C ASP A 41 -13.05 -0.54 -11.27
N TYR A 42 -13.44 0.35 -10.36
CA TYR A 42 -12.52 0.94 -9.37
C TYR A 42 -11.87 -0.12 -8.47
N THR A 43 -12.39 -1.36 -8.46
CA THR A 43 -11.88 -2.50 -7.67
C THR A 43 -10.39 -2.76 -7.91
N ALA A 44 -9.88 -2.58 -9.13
CA ALA A 44 -8.44 -2.73 -9.37
C ALA A 44 -7.61 -1.67 -8.63
N GLY A 45 -8.07 -0.42 -8.63
CA GLY A 45 -7.44 0.69 -7.90
C GLY A 45 -7.63 0.59 -6.39
N THR A 46 -8.82 0.23 -5.93
CA THR A 46 -9.14 0.04 -4.51
C THR A 46 -8.38 -1.12 -3.91
N ASN A 47 -8.24 -2.24 -4.64
CA ASN A 47 -7.42 -3.37 -4.19
C ASN A 47 -5.94 -2.98 -4.12
N ALA A 48 -5.41 -2.27 -5.11
CA ALA A 48 -4.02 -1.79 -5.07
C ALA A 48 -3.77 -0.86 -3.86
N LEU A 49 -4.69 0.07 -3.58
CA LEU A 49 -4.60 0.95 -2.42
C LEU A 49 -4.76 0.20 -1.09
N THR A 50 -5.62 -0.81 -1.05
CA THR A 50 -5.82 -1.65 0.14
C THR A 50 -4.57 -2.48 0.43
N THR A 51 -3.97 -3.12 -0.58
CA THR A 51 -2.71 -3.86 -0.42
C THR A 51 -1.58 -2.95 0.07
N VAL A 52 -1.47 -1.73 -0.48
CA VAL A 52 -0.46 -0.76 -0.03
C VAL A 52 -0.73 -0.31 1.41
N ALA A 53 -1.99 -0.09 1.80
CA ALA A 53 -2.36 0.25 3.16
C ALA A 53 -2.02 -0.87 4.16
N GLU A 54 -2.29 -2.13 3.80
CA GLU A 54 -1.92 -3.31 4.60
C GLU A 54 -0.41 -3.48 4.74
N GLU A 55 0.36 -3.22 3.68
CA GLU A 55 1.82 -3.24 3.75
C GLU A 55 2.35 -2.11 4.64
N ILE A 56 1.83 -0.88 4.52
CA ILE A 56 2.18 0.25 5.39
C ILE A 56 1.87 -0.10 6.85
N ALA A 57 0.74 -0.76 7.12
CA ALA A 57 0.34 -1.12 8.47
C ALA A 57 1.32 -2.05 9.18
N LYS A 58 2.05 -2.91 8.45
CA LYS A 58 3.10 -3.77 9.02
C LYS A 58 4.32 -2.97 9.49
N TYR A 59 4.64 -1.85 8.83
CA TYR A 59 5.78 -1.01 9.18
C TYR A 59 5.48 -0.05 10.34
N VAL A 60 4.22 0.38 10.50
CA VAL A 60 3.78 1.29 11.58
C VAL A 60 4.27 0.89 12.99
N PRO A 61 4.07 -0.36 13.49
CA PRO A 61 4.52 -0.74 14.83
C PRO A 61 6.06 -0.79 14.97
N ILE A 62 6.78 -1.03 13.87
CA ILE A 62 8.25 -0.98 13.85
C ILE A 62 8.70 0.47 14.02
N MET A 63 8.06 1.41 13.31
CA MET A 63 8.35 2.84 13.41
C MET A 63 8.05 3.40 14.81
N VAL A 64 6.99 2.91 15.48
CA VAL A 64 6.66 3.29 16.87
C VAL A 64 7.75 2.85 17.85
N LYS A 65 8.20 1.59 17.76
CA LYS A 65 9.30 1.08 18.61
C LYS A 65 10.59 1.87 18.39
N LEU A 66 10.90 2.20 17.13
CA LEU A 66 12.04 3.06 16.80
C LEU A 66 11.88 4.46 17.39
N CYS A 67 10.68 5.05 17.33
CA CYS A 67 10.38 6.36 17.92
C CYS A 67 10.58 6.36 19.44
N TYR A 68 10.13 5.31 20.15
CA TYR A 68 10.41 5.13 21.58
C TYR A 68 11.90 5.03 21.90
N ALA A 69 12.68 4.33 21.06
CA ALA A 69 14.12 4.25 21.23
C ALA A 69 14.78 5.63 21.06
N ILE A 70 14.39 6.39 20.04
CA ILE A 70 14.88 7.76 19.81
C ILE A 70 14.46 8.69 20.96
N ALA A 71 13.24 8.55 21.49
CA ALA A 71 12.77 9.32 22.64
C ALA A 71 13.68 9.10 23.87
N GLY A 72 14.13 7.87 24.11
CA GLY A 72 15.11 7.57 25.16
C GLY A 72 16.44 8.29 24.97
N VAL A 73 16.99 8.27 23.75
CA VAL A 73 18.25 8.97 23.44
C VAL A 73 18.10 10.49 23.60
N VAL A 74 17.01 11.06 23.09
CA VAL A 74 16.71 12.50 23.22
C VAL A 74 16.54 12.90 24.69
N ALA A 75 15.91 12.05 25.51
CA ALA A 75 15.77 12.31 26.94
C ALA A 75 17.12 12.38 27.66
N ILE A 76 18.07 11.50 27.32
CA ILE A 76 19.43 11.52 27.89
C ILE A 76 20.16 12.81 27.49
N VAL A 77 20.15 13.17 26.20
CA VAL A 77 20.79 14.40 25.70
C VAL A 77 20.14 15.64 26.33
N GLY A 78 18.80 15.64 26.43
CA GLY A 78 18.03 16.67 27.10
C GLY A 78 18.45 16.85 28.56
N ALA A 79 18.55 15.74 29.32
CA ALA A 79 18.97 15.76 30.72
C ALA A 79 20.39 16.31 30.89
N ILE A 80 21.33 15.91 30.04
CA ILE A 80 22.70 16.43 30.06
C ILE A 80 22.71 17.95 29.79
N SER A 81 21.97 18.41 28.78
CA SER A 81 21.92 19.84 28.45
C SER A 81 21.29 20.71 29.55
N VAL A 82 20.27 20.19 30.23
CA VAL A 82 19.64 20.85 31.39
C VAL A 82 20.60 20.88 32.57
N TYR A 83 21.31 19.79 32.84
CA TYR A 83 22.29 19.72 33.92
C TYR A 83 23.42 20.73 33.71
N ILE A 84 23.98 20.83 32.51
CA ILE A 84 25.03 21.81 32.19
C ILE A 84 24.53 23.23 32.44
N ALA A 85 23.32 23.56 31.97
CA ALA A 85 22.75 24.88 32.17
C ALA A 85 22.55 25.19 33.65
N MET A 86 22.03 24.23 34.43
CA MET A 86 21.77 24.41 35.87
C MET A 86 23.06 24.67 36.65
N ASN A 87 24.15 24.01 36.29
CA ASN A 87 25.44 24.18 36.98
C ASN A 87 26.18 25.45 36.55
N ASN A 88 25.89 26.01 35.37
CA ASN A 88 26.52 27.23 34.88
C ASN A 88 25.83 28.52 35.36
N GLU A 89 24.81 28.41 36.24
CA GLU A 89 23.97 29.53 36.69
C GLU A 89 23.42 30.40 35.54
N GLU A 90 23.19 29.76 34.38
CA GLU A 90 22.72 30.45 33.19
C GLU A 90 21.29 30.97 33.44
N GLN A 91 20.99 32.24 33.17
CA GLN A 91 19.62 32.77 33.34
C GLN A 91 18.59 32.07 32.43
N ASP A 92 19.06 31.34 31.42
CA ASP A 92 18.24 30.61 30.44
C ASP A 92 17.91 29.16 30.83
N VAL A 93 18.27 28.71 32.04
CA VAL A 93 17.98 27.34 32.53
C VAL A 93 16.50 26.99 32.43
N LYS A 94 15.63 27.90 32.89
CA LYS A 94 14.18 27.69 32.85
C LYS A 94 13.68 27.50 31.41
N LYS A 95 14.25 28.23 30.45
CA LYS A 95 13.91 28.14 29.02
C LYS A 95 14.37 26.81 28.43
N LYS A 96 15.60 26.38 28.74
CA LYS A 96 16.13 25.08 28.28
C LYS A 96 15.35 23.89 28.84
N ILE A 97 14.98 23.93 30.13
CA ILE A 97 14.14 22.90 30.76
C ILE A 97 12.78 22.82 30.07
N MET A 98 12.11 23.95 29.88
CA MET A 98 10.80 23.99 29.21
C MET A 98 10.87 23.41 27.79
N MET A 99 11.93 23.72 27.05
CA MET A 99 12.15 23.22 25.70
C MET A 99 12.38 21.70 25.66
N VAL A 100 13.21 21.18 26.56
CA VAL A 100 13.52 19.75 26.66
C VAL A 100 12.30 18.93 27.09
N VAL A 101 11.55 19.41 28.08
CA VAL A 101 10.33 18.73 28.56
C VAL A 101 9.26 18.68 27.46
N GLY A 102 9.06 19.79 26.73
CA GLY A 102 8.15 19.83 25.58
C GLY A 102 8.54 18.83 24.48
N ALA A 103 9.83 18.73 24.15
CA ALA A 103 10.31 17.79 23.15
C ALA A 103 10.10 16.32 23.56
N CYS A 104 10.34 15.98 24.83
CA CYS A 104 10.15 14.61 25.32
C CYS A 104 8.67 14.18 25.30
N ILE A 105 7.77 15.07 25.76
CA ILE A 105 6.32 14.80 25.75
C ILE A 105 5.81 14.67 24.32
N PHE A 106 6.28 15.53 23.41
CA PHE A 106 5.90 15.49 22.00
C PHE A 106 6.28 14.15 21.34
N LEU A 107 7.49 13.63 21.58
CA LEU A 107 7.93 12.37 20.98
C LEU A 107 7.09 11.18 21.46
N ILE A 108 6.74 11.13 22.75
CA ILE A 108 5.85 10.07 23.28
C ILE A 108 4.45 10.20 22.69
N ALA A 109 3.90 11.42 22.64
CA ALA A 109 2.58 11.65 22.05
C ALA A 109 2.55 11.30 20.55
N ALA A 110 3.60 11.65 19.81
CA ALA A 110 3.74 11.30 18.40
C ALA A 110 3.81 9.78 18.19
N ALA A 111 4.56 9.06 19.04
CA ALA A 111 4.62 7.60 18.99
C ALA A 111 3.24 6.95 19.22
N GLN A 112 2.42 7.52 20.10
CA GLN A 112 1.07 7.02 20.36
C GLN A 112 0.05 7.43 19.29
N ALA A 113 0.23 8.60 18.68
CA ALA A 113 -0.66 9.08 17.63
C ALA A 113 -0.39 8.40 16.28
N LEU A 114 0.85 7.96 16.01
CA LEU A 114 1.23 7.38 14.72
C LEU A 114 0.36 6.15 14.36
N PRO A 115 0.14 5.14 15.22
CA PRO A 115 -0.80 4.05 14.94
C PRO A 115 -2.25 4.51 14.77
N LEU A 116 -2.68 5.53 15.53
CA LEU A 116 -4.03 6.05 15.50
C LEU A 116 -4.33 6.79 14.18
N PHE A 117 -3.35 7.52 13.62
CA PHE A 117 -3.47 8.17 12.31
C PHE A 117 -3.65 7.18 11.16
N PHE A 118 -3.15 5.96 11.31
CA PHE A 118 -3.32 4.90 10.30
C PHE A 118 -4.51 3.96 10.60
N GLY A 119 -5.29 4.22 11.66
CA GLY A 119 -6.43 3.37 12.04
C GLY A 119 -6.04 1.98 12.56
N ILE A 120 -4.78 1.81 12.99
CA ILE A 120 -4.20 0.52 13.44
C ILE A 120 -4.26 0.40 14.97
N GLY A 121 -4.74 1.43 15.67
CA GLY A 121 -4.86 1.44 17.13
C GLY A 121 -6.22 0.94 17.62
N GLY A 122 -6.34 -0.38 17.73
CA GLY A 122 -7.41 -1.12 18.43
C GLY A 122 -6.84 -2.39 19.04
#